data_AF-A0A0F9ZC66-F1
#
_entry.id   AF-A0A0F9ZC66-F1
#
_cell.length_a   1.000
_cell.length_b   1.000
_cell.length_c   1.000
_cell.angle_alpha   90.00
_cell.angle_beta   90.00
_cell.angle_gamma   90.00
#
_symmetry.space_group_name_H-M   'P 1'
#
loop_
_entity.id
_entity.type
_entity.pdbx_description
1 polymer ?
#
loop_
_entity_poly.entity_id
_entity_poly.type
_entity_poly.pdbx_seq_one_letter_code
_entity_poly.pdbx_strand_id
1 'polypeptide(L)'
;MALEGKETVNDSMISYFFSLTEDERSCLLNQLLIQQEPVIVYPSFHFLGMNTHLKYGMQLLKGLALCKGDSKLLRDARERFYGGNEFLVWWHGLGDFLSGVSTDAIENCPVDRIVRNVTVRYDMGEDKKYWLGKDLVTELERLLCLENPKRLSIEIIGEGNLDGSDIKTQQLLKDACFIVNQLKAHFGARFEIRKGSRDSTLLPSRHVYPLTSYWDEPDDLMRQKVRIGVANNEENMRVQVESWLHEKRTIAEGTKEPTEDQGMVEPWESDDAIEAILGSPENWLDQWLFLPSILPQESLELEALF
;
A
#
# COMPACT_ATOMS: atom_id res chain seq x y z
N MET A 1 10.84 42.10 28.01
CA MET A 1 10.95 42.03 26.53
C MET A 1 10.35 40.70 26.13
N ALA A 2 9.13 40.74 25.61
CA ALA A 2 8.44 39.56 25.13
C ALA A 2 9.09 39.11 23.82
N LEU A 3 9.39 37.82 23.71
CA LEU A 3 9.74 37.20 22.44
C LEU A 3 8.47 37.17 21.59
N GLU A 4 8.33 38.14 20.68
CA GLU A 4 7.36 38.05 19.58
C GLU A 4 7.70 36.81 18.76
N GLY A 5 6.93 35.74 18.98
CA GLY A 5 7.01 34.54 18.16
C GLY A 5 6.61 34.89 16.73
N LYS A 6 7.47 34.59 15.76
CA LYS A 6 7.10 34.64 14.34
C LYS A 6 5.96 33.63 14.13
N GLU A 7 4.75 34.15 13.98
CA GLU A 7 3.59 33.36 13.57
C GLU A 7 3.94 32.69 12.23
N THR A 8 3.99 31.36 12.24
CA THR A 8 4.29 30.62 11.02
C THR A 8 3.04 30.61 10.13
N VAL A 9 3.21 30.41 8.82
CA VAL A 9 2.08 30.23 7.88
C VAL A 9 1.12 29.12 8.34
N ASN A 10 1.61 28.17 9.13
CA ASN A 10 0.81 27.11 9.71
C ASN A 10 -0.09 27.61 10.86
N ASP A 11 0.43 28.49 11.72
CA ASP A 11 -0.29 28.99 12.90
C ASP A 11 -1.47 29.90 12.50
N SER A 12 -1.30 30.70 11.46
CA SER A 12 -2.37 31.55 10.92
C SER A 12 -3.47 30.74 10.25
N MET A 13 -3.12 29.67 9.52
CA MET A 13 -4.09 28.76 8.91
C MET A 13 -4.90 27.99 9.95
N ILE A 14 -4.25 27.51 11.01
CA ILE A 14 -4.92 26.83 12.12
C ILE A 14 -5.85 27.80 12.86
N SER A 15 -5.39 29.01 13.15
CA SER A 15 -6.19 30.03 13.84
C SER A 15 -7.43 30.43 13.03
N TYR A 16 -7.27 30.64 11.72
CA TYR A 16 -8.38 30.85 10.80
C TYR A 16 -9.36 29.66 10.84
N PHE A 17 -8.85 28.44 10.74
CA PHE A 17 -9.68 27.24 10.78
C PHE A 17 -10.51 27.12 12.07
N PHE A 18 -9.93 27.44 13.24
CA PHE A 18 -10.65 27.43 14.51
C PHE A 18 -11.67 28.56 14.66
N SER A 19 -11.54 29.66 13.91
CA SER A 19 -12.51 30.75 13.89
C SER A 19 -13.78 30.44 13.09
N LEU A 20 -13.75 29.40 12.26
CA LEU A 20 -14.87 28.97 11.43
C LEU A 20 -15.93 28.21 12.25
N THR A 21 -17.18 28.27 11.77
CA THR A 21 -18.27 27.43 12.29
C THR A 21 -18.02 25.94 12.01
N GLU A 22 -18.77 25.04 12.65
CA GLU A 22 -18.65 23.60 12.41
C GLU A 22 -18.91 23.21 10.95
N ASP A 23 -19.94 23.81 10.33
CA ASP A 23 -20.29 23.56 8.94
C ASP A 23 -19.21 24.07 7.96
N GLU A 24 -18.66 25.25 8.21
CA GLU A 24 -17.56 25.82 7.42
C GLU A 24 -16.29 24.99 7.55
N ARG A 25 -15.95 24.53 8.76
CA ARG A 25 -14.81 23.62 8.99
C ARG A 25 -14.99 22.31 8.23
N SER A 26 -16.19 21.71 8.32
CA SER A 26 -16.54 20.49 7.59
C SER A 26 -16.39 20.66 6.06
N CYS A 27 -16.86 21.79 5.52
CA CYS A 27 -16.73 22.12 4.11
C CYS A 27 -15.26 22.29 3.70
N LEU A 28 -14.48 23.04 4.48
CA LEU A 28 -13.07 23.27 4.21
C LEU A 28 -12.26 21.97 4.28
N LEU A 29 -12.52 21.11 5.27
CA LEU A 29 -11.86 19.81 5.37
C LEU A 29 -12.15 18.94 4.15
N ASN A 30 -13.40 18.88 3.68
CA ASN A 30 -13.74 18.12 2.47
C ASN A 30 -13.01 18.68 1.25
N GLN A 31 -12.96 20.00 1.10
CA GLN A 31 -12.30 20.64 -0.03
C GLN A 31 -10.78 20.42 -0.04
N LEU A 32 -10.14 20.40 1.14
CA LEU A 32 -8.68 20.31 1.26
C LEU A 32 -8.15 18.89 1.39
N LEU A 33 -8.95 17.96 1.91
CA LEU A 33 -8.51 16.60 2.21
C LEU A 33 -9.03 15.55 1.24
N ILE A 34 -10.07 15.85 0.46
CA ILE A 34 -10.66 14.89 -0.48
C ILE A 34 -10.37 15.35 -1.90
N GLN A 35 -9.84 14.45 -2.71
CA GLN A 35 -9.56 14.66 -4.12
C GLN A 35 -10.33 13.67 -5.00
N GLN A 36 -10.57 14.07 -6.24
CA GLN A 36 -11.26 13.24 -7.23
C GLN A 36 -10.36 12.14 -7.79
N GLU A 37 -9.05 12.41 -7.90
CA GLU A 37 -8.06 11.45 -8.35
C GLU A 37 -7.53 10.61 -7.17
N PRO A 38 -7.13 9.35 -7.41
CA PRO A 38 -6.55 8.52 -6.36
C PRO A 38 -5.32 9.16 -5.73
N VAL A 39 -5.24 9.12 -4.40
CA VAL A 39 -4.05 9.50 -3.65
C VAL A 39 -2.96 8.48 -3.91
N ILE A 40 -1.83 8.92 -4.44
CA ILE A 40 -0.71 8.07 -4.83
C ILE A 40 0.22 7.90 -3.62
N VAL A 41 0.44 6.66 -3.20
CA VAL A 41 1.36 6.31 -2.11
C VAL A 41 2.48 5.42 -2.66
N TYR A 42 3.63 6.03 -2.90
CA TYR A 42 4.81 5.36 -3.44
C TYR A 42 6.01 5.56 -2.49
N PRO A 43 6.67 4.51 -1.99
CA PRO A 43 7.70 4.61 -0.95
C PRO A 43 8.91 5.50 -1.28
N SER A 44 9.40 5.50 -2.51
CA SER A 44 10.59 6.30 -2.89
C SER A 44 10.28 7.73 -3.34
N PHE A 45 9.00 8.13 -3.42
CA PHE A 45 8.62 9.50 -3.79
C PHE A 45 8.06 10.22 -2.58
N HIS A 46 8.43 11.49 -2.43
CA HIS A 46 7.83 12.34 -1.42
C HIS A 46 6.32 12.47 -1.66
N PHE A 47 5.51 12.17 -0.64
CA PHE A 47 4.05 12.07 -0.73
C PHE A 47 3.41 13.31 -1.39
N LEU A 48 3.79 14.52 -0.97
CA LEU A 48 3.24 15.76 -1.54
C LEU A 48 3.77 16.10 -2.93
N GLY A 49 4.88 15.50 -3.36
CA GLY A 49 5.35 15.64 -4.73
C GLY A 49 4.40 14.98 -5.72
N MET A 50 3.77 13.87 -5.30
CA MET A 50 2.78 13.12 -6.09
C MET A 50 1.35 13.62 -5.88
N ASN A 51 1.07 14.28 -4.75
CA ASN A 51 -0.26 14.71 -4.35
C ASN A 51 -0.28 16.21 -4.02
N THR A 52 0.10 17.05 -4.98
CA THR A 52 0.30 18.49 -4.78
C THR A 52 -0.96 19.21 -4.30
N HIS A 53 -2.15 18.75 -4.73
CA HIS A 53 -3.45 19.27 -4.30
C HIS A 53 -3.72 19.10 -2.80
N LEU A 54 -3.11 18.09 -2.17
CA LEU A 54 -3.25 17.85 -0.74
C LEU A 54 -2.30 18.68 0.12
N LYS A 55 -1.38 19.47 -0.45
CA LYS A 55 -0.34 20.17 0.31
C LYS A 55 -0.89 20.96 1.50
N TYR A 56 -1.92 21.78 1.28
CA TYR A 56 -2.54 22.58 2.33
C TYR A 56 -3.35 21.71 3.31
N GLY A 57 -4.07 20.71 2.81
CA GLY A 57 -4.79 19.76 3.66
C GLY A 57 -3.87 18.99 4.61
N MET A 58 -2.73 18.52 4.12
CA MET A 58 -1.74 17.81 4.95
C MET A 58 -1.05 18.74 5.96
N GLN A 59 -0.80 20.00 5.59
CA GLN A 59 -0.33 21.00 6.56
C GLN A 59 -1.36 21.22 7.67
N LEU A 60 -2.65 21.31 7.31
CA LEU A 60 -3.74 21.46 8.28
C LEU A 60 -3.83 20.24 9.20
N LEU A 61 -3.75 19.03 8.66
CA LEU A 61 -3.72 17.80 9.47
C LEU A 61 -2.54 17.75 10.44
N LYS A 62 -1.33 18.13 9.98
CA LYS A 62 -0.14 18.24 10.84
C LYS A 62 -0.35 19.28 11.95
N GLY A 63 -0.91 20.43 11.60
CA GLY A 63 -1.27 21.48 12.55
C GLY A 63 -2.25 21.00 13.62
N LEU A 64 -3.35 20.38 13.19
CA LEU A 64 -4.37 19.81 14.08
C LEU A 64 -3.79 18.72 14.99
N ALA A 65 -2.84 17.92 14.50
CA ALA A 65 -2.17 16.90 15.31
C ALA A 65 -1.31 17.49 16.44
N LEU A 66 -0.74 18.68 16.25
CA LEU A 66 0.04 19.40 17.27
C LEU A 66 -0.84 20.13 18.29
N CYS A 67 -2.10 20.43 17.93
CA CYS A 67 -3.07 21.04 18.83
C CYS A 67 -3.61 20.02 19.85
N LYS A 68 -3.06 20.02 21.09
CA LYS A 68 -3.41 19.10 22.18
C LYS A 68 -4.90 19.08 22.63
N GLY A 69 -5.75 19.98 22.11
CA GLY A 69 -7.10 20.22 22.62
C GLY A 69 -8.26 19.58 21.85
N ASP A 70 -8.08 19.17 20.58
CA ASP A 70 -9.24 18.85 19.72
C ASP A 70 -9.12 17.50 19.00
N SER A 71 -9.01 16.44 19.80
CA SER A 71 -8.90 15.05 19.31
C SER A 71 -10.10 14.61 18.46
N LYS A 72 -11.28 15.21 18.68
CA LYS A 72 -12.47 14.95 17.86
C LYS A 72 -12.32 15.52 16.46
N LEU A 73 -11.85 16.76 16.33
CA LEU A 73 -11.64 17.42 15.04
C LEU A 73 -10.55 16.75 14.22
N LEU A 74 -9.45 16.36 14.87
CA LEU A 74 -8.39 15.60 14.22
C LEU A 74 -8.89 14.23 13.75
N ARG A 75 -9.70 13.53 14.56
CA ARG A 75 -10.33 12.27 14.16
C ARG A 75 -11.25 12.47 12.95
N ASP A 76 -12.11 13.48 12.96
CA ASP A 76 -13.02 13.79 11.84
C ASP A 76 -12.24 14.10 10.55
N ALA A 77 -11.18 14.91 10.64
CA ALA A 77 -10.32 15.22 9.51
C ALA A 77 -9.65 13.95 8.93
N ARG A 78 -9.19 13.03 9.78
CA ARG A 78 -8.63 11.74 9.35
C ARG A 78 -9.67 10.83 8.71
N GLU A 79 -10.86 10.77 9.29
CA GLU A 79 -11.99 10.00 8.75
C GLU A 79 -12.37 10.49 7.35
N ARG A 80 -12.35 11.80 7.11
CA ARG A 80 -12.55 12.40 5.79
C ARG A 80 -11.42 12.06 4.83
N PHE A 81 -10.18 12.20 5.28
CA PHE A 81 -9.02 11.92 4.44
C PHE A 81 -8.95 10.44 4.02
N TYR A 82 -8.86 9.51 4.96
CA TYR A 82 -8.74 8.09 4.61
C TYR A 82 -10.06 7.47 4.13
N GLY A 83 -11.20 7.94 4.64
CA GLY A 83 -12.50 7.39 4.31
C GLY A 83 -13.12 7.97 3.03
N GLY A 84 -12.73 9.19 2.66
CA GLY A 84 -13.27 9.92 1.52
C GLY A 84 -12.48 9.75 0.23
N ASN A 85 -11.19 9.39 0.30
CA ASN A 85 -10.36 9.22 -0.90
C ASN A 85 -10.27 7.77 -1.39
N GLU A 86 -9.87 7.64 -2.65
CA GLU A 86 -9.30 6.41 -3.19
C GLU A 86 -7.78 6.45 -3.07
N PHE A 87 -7.17 5.33 -2.71
CA PHE A 87 -5.71 5.22 -2.57
C PHE A 87 -5.15 4.26 -3.60
N LEU A 88 -4.08 4.67 -4.27
CA LEU A 88 -3.24 3.83 -5.11
C LEU A 88 -1.91 3.62 -4.39
N VAL A 89 -1.71 2.43 -3.85
CA VAL A 89 -0.60 2.10 -2.96
C VAL A 89 0.29 1.06 -3.62
N TRP A 90 1.60 1.27 -3.67
CA TRP A 90 2.52 0.24 -4.14
C TRP A 90 2.60 -0.87 -3.10
N TRP A 91 2.61 -2.12 -3.56
CA TRP A 91 2.57 -3.29 -2.67
C TRP A 91 3.69 -3.25 -1.61
N HIS A 92 4.89 -2.80 -1.99
CA HIS A 92 6.04 -2.71 -1.10
C HIS A 92 6.00 -1.47 -0.18
N GLY A 93 4.96 -0.64 -0.27
CA GLY A 93 4.67 0.47 0.66
C GLY A 93 3.44 0.22 1.53
N LEU A 94 2.79 -0.94 1.39
CA LEU A 94 1.49 -1.20 1.97
C LEU A 94 1.54 -1.23 3.51
N GLY A 95 2.54 -1.87 4.11
CA GLY A 95 2.72 -1.85 5.56
C GLY A 95 2.90 -0.44 6.14
N ASP A 96 3.65 0.40 5.46
CA ASP A 96 3.91 1.79 5.89
C ASP A 96 2.64 2.64 5.76
N PHE A 97 1.84 2.39 4.72
CA PHE A 97 0.55 3.03 4.53
C PHE A 97 -0.44 2.65 5.64
N LEU A 98 -0.60 1.35 5.90
CA LEU A 98 -1.56 0.85 6.89
C LEU A 98 -1.20 1.23 8.33
N SER A 99 0.09 1.39 8.63
CA SER A 99 0.58 1.87 9.93
C SER A 99 0.48 3.40 10.09
N GLY A 100 0.13 4.13 9.03
CA GLY A 100 0.01 5.60 9.03
C GLY A 100 1.34 6.34 8.82
N VAL A 101 2.46 5.63 8.72
CA VAL A 101 3.82 6.19 8.59
C VAL A 101 3.99 6.97 7.28
N SER A 102 3.41 6.50 6.17
CA SER A 102 3.66 7.07 4.83
C SER A 102 3.19 8.51 4.60
N THR A 103 2.45 9.12 5.54
CA THR A 103 1.92 10.48 5.36
C THR A 103 2.75 11.58 6.04
N ASP A 104 3.85 11.23 6.73
CA ASP A 104 4.68 12.13 7.56
C ASP A 104 3.90 13.01 8.54
N ALA A 105 2.60 12.79 8.67
CA ALA A 105 1.69 13.73 9.31
C ALA A 105 1.32 13.29 10.71
N ILE A 106 1.26 11.98 10.93
CA ILE A 106 0.52 11.42 12.03
C ILE A 106 1.10 10.04 12.39
N GLU A 107 1.88 9.97 13.47
CA GLU A 107 2.25 8.68 14.08
C GLU A 107 1.03 8.00 14.73
N ASN A 108 1.00 6.67 14.69
CA ASN A 108 0.10 5.80 15.48
C ASN A 108 -1.40 5.93 15.19
N CYS A 109 -1.79 6.20 13.94
CA CYS A 109 -3.20 6.09 13.53
C CYS A 109 -3.43 4.82 12.70
N PRO A 110 -4.13 3.80 13.23
CA PRO A 110 -4.47 2.61 12.45
C PRO A 110 -5.39 3.01 11.29
N VAL A 111 -4.87 2.94 10.06
CA VAL A 111 -5.57 3.32 8.82
C VAL A 111 -6.56 2.24 8.38
N ASP A 112 -6.27 1.00 8.73
CA ASP A 112 -7.05 -0.22 8.47
C ASP A 112 -8.53 -0.14 8.85
N ARG A 113 -8.89 0.64 9.87
CA ARG A 113 -10.28 0.84 10.31
C ARG A 113 -11.06 1.86 9.49
N ILE A 114 -10.36 2.82 8.89
CA ILE A 114 -10.96 4.03 8.32
C ILE A 114 -10.99 3.94 6.79
N VAL A 115 -9.92 3.41 6.19
CA VAL A 115 -9.75 3.39 4.74
C VAL A 115 -10.85 2.60 4.05
N ARG A 116 -11.38 3.15 2.96
CA ARG A 116 -12.52 2.56 2.25
C ARG A 116 -12.19 2.05 0.86
N ASN A 117 -11.30 2.72 0.14
CA ASN A 117 -11.03 2.42 -1.26
C ASN A 117 -9.53 2.31 -1.48
N VAL A 118 -9.04 1.08 -1.69
CA VAL A 118 -7.61 0.80 -1.85
C VAL A 118 -7.37 0.01 -3.13
N THR A 119 -6.44 0.49 -3.94
CA THR A 119 -5.82 -0.26 -5.03
C THR A 119 -4.37 -0.52 -4.67
N VAL A 120 -4.01 -1.79 -4.50
CA VAL A 120 -2.62 -2.21 -4.30
C VAL A 120 -2.02 -2.55 -5.65
N ARG A 121 -0.94 -1.88 -6.02
CA ARG A 121 -0.29 -2.03 -7.31
C ARG A 121 0.98 -2.85 -7.25
N TYR A 122 1.12 -3.78 -8.18
CA TYR A 122 2.34 -4.51 -8.47
C TYR A 122 2.84 -4.18 -9.88
N ASP A 123 3.97 -3.48 -9.99
CA ASP A 123 4.64 -3.25 -11.28
C ASP A 123 5.67 -4.34 -11.57
N MET A 124 5.37 -5.20 -12.56
CA MET A 124 6.27 -6.29 -12.98
C MET A 124 7.57 -5.80 -13.61
N GLY A 125 7.65 -4.53 -14.02
CA GLY A 125 8.83 -3.93 -14.63
C GLY A 125 9.64 -3.03 -13.70
N GLU A 126 9.32 -2.99 -12.41
CA GLU A 126 10.08 -2.25 -11.40
C GLU A 126 11.33 -3.05 -10.96
N ASP A 127 12.43 -2.34 -10.67
CA ASP A 127 13.67 -2.99 -10.22
C ASP A 127 13.49 -3.50 -8.79
N LYS A 128 13.66 -4.81 -8.59
CA LYS A 128 13.51 -5.49 -7.31
C LYS A 128 14.47 -4.99 -6.22
N LYS A 129 15.52 -4.24 -6.59
CA LYS A 129 16.46 -3.63 -5.63
C LYS A 129 15.77 -2.71 -4.61
N TYR A 130 14.64 -2.11 -4.97
CA TYR A 130 13.89 -1.22 -4.07
C TYR A 130 12.98 -1.97 -3.09
N TRP A 131 12.89 -3.31 -3.19
CA TRP A 131 12.01 -4.15 -2.38
C TRP A 131 12.73 -4.85 -1.23
N LEU A 132 13.94 -4.42 -0.86
CA LEU A 132 14.83 -5.08 0.11
C LEU A 132 14.07 -5.60 1.35
N GLY A 133 13.99 -6.93 1.45
CA GLY A 133 13.37 -7.65 2.58
C GLY A 133 11.84 -7.74 2.58
N LYS A 134 11.15 -7.19 1.58
CA LYS A 134 9.69 -7.25 1.48
C LYS A 134 9.24 -8.42 0.62
N ASP A 135 8.28 -9.18 1.14
CA ASP A 135 7.63 -10.29 0.44
C ASP A 135 6.21 -9.90 0.05
N LEU A 136 5.83 -10.19 -1.21
CA LEU A 136 4.54 -9.79 -1.75
C LEU A 136 3.38 -10.43 -0.98
N VAL A 137 3.49 -11.72 -0.67
CA VAL A 137 2.40 -12.46 0.00
C VAL A 137 2.20 -11.89 1.41
N THR A 138 3.28 -11.69 2.15
CA THR A 138 3.28 -11.09 3.48
C THR A 138 2.68 -9.68 3.48
N GLU A 139 3.02 -8.84 2.50
CA GLU A 139 2.44 -7.49 2.42
C GLU A 139 0.94 -7.55 2.08
N LEU A 140 0.52 -8.40 1.14
CA LEU A 140 -0.89 -8.58 0.80
C LEU A 140 -1.71 -9.18 1.95
N GLU A 141 -1.12 -10.02 2.81
CA GLU A 141 -1.77 -10.55 4.01
C GLU A 141 -2.23 -9.44 4.96
N ARG A 142 -1.53 -8.30 5.02
CA ARG A 142 -1.94 -7.14 5.83
C ARG A 142 -3.30 -6.58 5.41
N LEU A 143 -3.72 -6.80 4.15
CA LEU A 143 -5.05 -6.36 3.69
C LEU A 143 -6.18 -7.08 4.41
N LEU A 144 -5.96 -8.28 4.95
CA LEU A 144 -6.97 -9.00 5.73
C LEU A 144 -7.34 -8.27 7.04
N CYS A 145 -6.51 -7.33 7.50
CA CYS A 145 -6.81 -6.51 8.67
C CYS A 145 -7.76 -5.34 8.37
N LEU A 146 -8.08 -5.06 7.10
CA LEU A 146 -9.00 -3.99 6.74
C LEU A 146 -10.42 -4.34 7.22
N GLU A 147 -10.92 -3.62 8.23
CA GLU A 147 -12.22 -3.95 8.84
C GLU A 147 -13.39 -3.69 7.87
N ASN A 148 -13.23 -2.70 6.99
CA ASN A 148 -14.37 -1.97 6.47
C ASN A 148 -14.18 -1.37 5.05
N PRO A 149 -13.43 -2.01 4.13
CA PRO A 149 -13.25 -1.47 2.79
C PRO A 149 -14.58 -1.50 2.03
N LYS A 150 -14.89 -0.43 1.29
CA LYS A 150 -15.94 -0.40 0.27
C LYS A 150 -15.45 -1.09 -1.01
N ARG A 151 -14.19 -0.87 -1.36
CA ARG A 151 -13.53 -1.47 -2.53
C ARG A 151 -12.06 -1.76 -2.20
N LEU A 152 -11.64 -2.99 -2.50
CA LEU A 152 -10.26 -3.40 -2.44
C LEU A 152 -9.89 -3.98 -3.81
N SER A 153 -8.81 -3.49 -4.41
CA SER A 153 -8.33 -4.03 -5.68
C SER A 153 -6.84 -4.32 -5.65
N ILE A 154 -6.43 -5.39 -6.34
CA ILE A 154 -5.04 -5.62 -6.71
C ILE A 154 -4.90 -5.33 -8.20
N GLU A 155 -3.97 -4.46 -8.54
CA GLU A 155 -3.66 -4.10 -9.92
C GLU A 155 -2.24 -4.56 -10.26
N ILE A 156 -2.15 -5.49 -11.20
CA ILE A 156 -0.87 -5.93 -11.78
C ILE A 156 -0.63 -5.09 -13.03
N ILE A 157 0.49 -4.38 -13.12
CA ILE A 157 0.88 -3.65 -14.32
C ILE A 157 2.17 -4.25 -14.89
N GLY A 158 2.30 -4.20 -16.21
CA GLY A 158 3.48 -4.66 -16.90
C GLY A 158 3.21 -4.93 -18.37
N GLU A 159 4.19 -5.50 -19.05
CA GLU A 159 4.08 -5.88 -20.46
C GLU A 159 3.25 -7.17 -20.64
N GLY A 160 2.98 -7.51 -21.90
CA GLY A 160 2.25 -8.72 -22.28
C GLY A 160 0.74 -8.52 -22.38
N ASN A 161 0.01 -9.63 -22.51
CA ASN A 161 -1.43 -9.60 -22.72
C ASN A 161 -2.18 -9.22 -21.44
N LEU A 162 -3.22 -8.39 -21.57
CA LEU A 162 -4.02 -7.94 -20.43
C LEU A 162 -4.81 -9.09 -19.77
N ASP A 163 -5.14 -10.14 -20.52
CA ASP A 163 -5.75 -11.36 -19.98
C ASP A 163 -4.78 -12.19 -19.11
N GLY A 164 -3.53 -11.74 -18.95
CA GLY A 164 -2.54 -12.42 -18.11
C GLY A 164 -2.08 -13.77 -18.67
N SER A 165 -2.24 -14.01 -19.98
CA SER A 165 -1.78 -15.25 -20.62
C SER A 165 -0.24 -15.37 -20.70
N ASP A 166 0.50 -14.30 -20.42
CA ASP A 166 1.97 -14.32 -20.45
C ASP A 166 2.55 -15.00 -19.20
N ILE A 167 3.70 -15.65 -19.40
CA ILE A 167 4.36 -16.49 -18.40
C ILE A 167 4.69 -15.70 -17.12
N LYS A 168 5.12 -14.45 -17.24
CA LYS A 168 5.49 -13.62 -16.07
C LYS A 168 4.27 -13.34 -15.20
N THR A 169 3.14 -12.99 -15.82
CA THR A 169 1.88 -12.77 -15.10
C THR A 169 1.40 -14.08 -14.47
N GLN A 170 1.40 -15.19 -15.21
CA GLN A 170 0.98 -16.49 -14.66
C GLN A 170 1.83 -16.91 -13.46
N GLN A 171 3.15 -16.70 -13.50
CA GLN A 171 4.02 -16.99 -12.36
C GLN A 171 3.66 -16.13 -11.14
N LEU A 172 3.46 -14.82 -11.33
CA LEU A 172 3.03 -13.92 -10.25
C LEU A 172 1.66 -14.34 -9.67
N LEU A 173 0.70 -14.67 -10.53
CA LEU A 173 -0.63 -15.15 -10.10
C LEU A 173 -0.51 -16.47 -9.35
N LYS A 174 0.38 -17.38 -9.76
CA LYS A 174 0.67 -18.63 -9.05
C LYS A 174 1.25 -18.34 -7.65
N ASP A 175 2.24 -17.46 -7.56
CA ASP A 175 2.93 -17.13 -6.31
C ASP A 175 1.96 -16.47 -5.30
N ALA A 176 1.11 -15.54 -5.78
CA ALA A 176 0.09 -14.86 -4.97
C ALA A 176 -1.24 -15.64 -4.87
N CYS A 177 -1.35 -16.83 -5.47
CA CYS A 177 -2.63 -17.52 -5.70
C CYS A 177 -3.45 -17.69 -4.42
N PHE A 178 -2.77 -18.13 -3.37
CA PHE A 178 -3.40 -18.45 -2.09
C PHE A 178 -3.88 -17.20 -1.36
N ILE A 179 -3.09 -16.12 -1.33
CA ILE A 179 -3.50 -14.90 -0.64
C ILE A 179 -4.63 -14.20 -1.41
N VAL A 180 -4.59 -14.19 -2.74
CA VAL A 180 -5.71 -13.67 -3.55
C VAL A 180 -6.99 -14.46 -3.27
N ASN A 181 -6.91 -15.79 -3.14
CA ASN A 181 -8.07 -16.61 -2.77
C ASN A 181 -8.62 -16.26 -1.38
N GLN A 182 -7.75 -16.05 -0.39
CA GLN A 182 -8.16 -15.62 0.95
C GLN A 182 -8.82 -14.23 0.93
N LEU A 183 -8.24 -13.27 0.22
CA LEU A 183 -8.80 -11.92 0.08
C LEU A 183 -10.17 -11.94 -0.59
N LYS A 184 -10.33 -12.73 -1.67
CA LYS A 184 -11.61 -12.92 -2.34
C LYS A 184 -12.66 -13.53 -1.40
N ALA A 185 -12.29 -14.57 -0.65
CA ALA A 185 -13.19 -15.20 0.32
C ALA A 185 -13.59 -14.25 1.45
N HIS A 186 -12.64 -13.43 1.93
CA HIS A 186 -12.87 -12.52 3.04
C HIS A 186 -13.71 -11.29 2.65
N PHE A 187 -13.44 -10.69 1.49
CA PHE A 187 -14.07 -9.43 1.08
C PHE A 187 -15.25 -9.61 0.11
N GLY A 188 -15.37 -10.78 -0.53
CA GLY A 188 -16.43 -11.11 -1.48
C GLY A 188 -16.45 -10.16 -2.67
N ALA A 189 -17.63 -9.65 -3.03
CA ALA A 189 -17.83 -8.76 -4.17
C ALA A 189 -17.10 -7.40 -4.06
N ARG A 190 -16.55 -7.06 -2.90
CA ARG A 190 -15.77 -5.82 -2.69
C ARG A 190 -14.32 -5.95 -3.14
N PHE A 191 -13.87 -7.17 -3.41
CA PHE A 191 -12.51 -7.47 -3.85
C PHE A 191 -12.45 -7.74 -5.34
N GLU A 192 -11.44 -7.17 -5.99
CA GLU A 192 -11.12 -7.45 -7.39
C GLU A 192 -9.61 -7.58 -7.60
N ILE A 193 -9.23 -8.38 -8.59
CA ILE A 193 -7.87 -8.39 -9.13
C ILE A 193 -7.96 -8.11 -10.62
N ARG A 194 -7.06 -7.25 -11.12
CA ARG A 194 -7.05 -6.79 -12.50
C ARG A 194 -5.63 -6.63 -13.01
N LYS A 195 -5.46 -6.74 -14.33
CA LYS A 195 -4.20 -6.42 -15.00
C LYS A 195 -4.37 -5.19 -15.87
N GLY A 196 -3.46 -4.23 -15.72
CA GLY A 196 -3.43 -2.97 -16.45
C GLY A 196 -2.27 -2.88 -17.43
N SER A 197 -2.42 -2.04 -18.45
CA SER A 197 -1.29 -1.64 -19.30
C SER A 197 -0.32 -0.74 -18.53
N ARG A 198 0.97 -0.84 -18.84
CA ARG A 198 2.04 0.00 -18.29
C ARG A 198 2.19 1.34 -19.03
N ASP A 199 1.05 1.98 -19.37
CA ASP A 199 1.05 3.26 -20.09
C ASP A 199 1.66 4.39 -19.23
N SER A 200 1.51 4.27 -17.91
CA SER A 200 2.12 5.14 -16.92
C SER A 200 2.48 4.28 -15.71
N THR A 201 3.70 4.43 -15.20
CA THR A 201 4.13 3.75 -13.98
C THR A 201 3.37 4.30 -12.78
N LEU A 202 3.22 5.63 -12.69
CA LEU A 202 2.74 6.31 -11.49
C LEU A 202 1.22 6.59 -11.48
N LEU A 203 0.55 6.59 -12.63
CA LEU A 203 -0.88 6.91 -12.72
C LEU A 203 -1.76 5.65 -12.81
N PRO A 204 -3.04 5.70 -12.43
CA PRO A 204 -4.02 4.64 -12.67
C PRO A 204 -3.98 4.13 -14.12
N SER A 205 -4.01 2.80 -14.33
CA SER A 205 -4.04 2.27 -15.69
C SER A 205 -5.36 2.62 -16.37
N ARG A 206 -5.29 3.14 -17.60
CA ARG A 206 -6.48 3.50 -18.40
C ARG A 206 -7.19 2.27 -18.95
N HIS A 207 -6.41 1.25 -19.30
CA HIS A 207 -6.88 -0.01 -19.83
C HIS A 207 -6.57 -1.12 -18.83
N VAL A 208 -7.62 -1.73 -18.29
CA VAL A 208 -7.53 -2.83 -17.35
C VAL A 208 -8.41 -4.00 -17.80
N TYR A 209 -7.97 -5.21 -17.49
CA TYR A 209 -8.72 -6.44 -17.70
C TYR A 209 -8.96 -7.12 -16.35
N PRO A 210 -10.20 -7.47 -16.00
CA PRO A 210 -10.52 -8.14 -14.74
C PRO A 210 -10.02 -9.58 -14.76
N LEU A 211 -9.32 -9.98 -13.72
CA LEU A 211 -8.80 -11.35 -13.54
C LEU A 211 -9.52 -12.10 -12.40
N THR A 212 -10.44 -11.45 -11.68
CA THR A 212 -11.12 -12.02 -10.50
C THR A 212 -11.83 -13.34 -10.78
N SER A 213 -12.33 -13.53 -12.01
CA SER A 213 -13.02 -14.76 -12.42
C SER A 213 -12.09 -15.98 -12.50
N TYR A 214 -10.76 -15.78 -12.52
CA TYR A 214 -9.80 -16.90 -12.52
C TYR A 214 -9.87 -17.71 -11.22
N TRP A 215 -10.37 -17.11 -10.14
CA TRP A 215 -10.62 -17.79 -8.86
C TRP A 215 -12.05 -18.33 -8.74
N ASP A 216 -12.85 -18.35 -9.80
CA ASP A 216 -14.15 -19.01 -9.77
C ASP A 216 -13.97 -20.51 -10.04
N GLU A 217 -14.65 -21.34 -9.27
CA GLU A 217 -14.57 -22.80 -9.39
C GLU A 217 -14.91 -23.25 -10.82
N PRO A 218 -14.01 -23.93 -11.56
CA PRO A 218 -14.29 -24.35 -12.92
C PRO A 218 -15.37 -25.44 -12.93
N ASP A 219 -16.22 -25.45 -13.96
CA ASP A 219 -17.17 -26.55 -14.17
C ASP A 219 -16.52 -27.74 -14.90
N ASP A 220 -17.21 -28.87 -14.94
CA ASP A 220 -16.70 -30.09 -15.57
C ASP A 220 -16.46 -29.95 -17.08
N LEU A 221 -17.25 -29.11 -17.76
CA LEU A 221 -17.09 -28.84 -19.18
C LEU A 221 -15.79 -28.06 -19.42
N MET A 222 -15.47 -27.07 -18.58
CA MET A 222 -14.21 -26.34 -18.63
C MET A 222 -13.03 -27.29 -18.42
N ARG A 223 -13.07 -28.14 -17.39
CA ARG A 223 -12.03 -29.15 -17.15
C ARG A 223 -11.84 -30.07 -18.36
N GLN A 224 -12.93 -30.49 -19.01
CA GLN A 224 -12.87 -31.30 -20.22
C GLN A 224 -12.23 -30.54 -21.38
N LYS A 225 -12.63 -29.29 -21.63
CA LYS A 225 -12.05 -28.45 -22.70
C LYS A 225 -10.55 -28.25 -22.55
N VAL A 226 -10.08 -28.03 -21.32
CA VAL A 226 -8.64 -27.92 -21.02
C VAL A 226 -7.92 -29.22 -21.35
N ARG A 227 -8.47 -30.37 -20.92
CA ARG A 227 -7.88 -31.71 -21.20
C ARG A 227 -7.75 -32.02 -22.69
N ILE A 228 -8.70 -31.57 -23.51
CA ILE A 228 -8.68 -31.80 -24.97
C ILE A 228 -8.02 -30.65 -25.76
N GLY A 229 -7.53 -29.61 -25.08
CA GLY A 229 -6.79 -28.51 -25.70
C GLY A 229 -7.63 -27.51 -26.51
N VAL A 230 -8.93 -27.35 -26.19
CA VAL A 230 -9.84 -26.42 -26.89
C VAL A 230 -10.37 -25.29 -25.99
N ALA A 231 -9.90 -25.21 -24.75
CA ALA A 231 -10.29 -24.18 -23.81
C ALA A 231 -9.75 -22.80 -24.22
N ASN A 232 -10.53 -21.75 -23.95
CA ASN A 232 -10.06 -20.38 -24.06
C ASN A 232 -9.12 -20.00 -22.89
N ASN A 233 -8.54 -18.80 -22.91
CA ASN A 233 -7.57 -18.39 -21.88
C ASN A 233 -8.17 -18.38 -20.47
N GLU A 234 -9.38 -17.82 -20.28
CA GLU A 234 -10.03 -17.77 -18.98
C GLU A 234 -10.36 -19.16 -18.43
N GLU A 235 -10.88 -20.06 -19.27
CA GLU A 235 -11.15 -21.46 -18.92
C GLU A 235 -9.87 -22.18 -18.51
N ASN A 236 -8.76 -21.98 -19.24
CA ASN A 236 -7.46 -22.52 -18.88
C ASN A 236 -6.98 -21.97 -17.53
N MET A 237 -7.07 -20.65 -17.31
CA MET A 237 -6.61 -20.01 -16.08
C MET A 237 -7.39 -20.48 -14.84
N ARG A 238 -8.71 -20.68 -14.94
CA ARG A 238 -9.53 -21.20 -13.83
C ARG A 238 -9.10 -22.61 -13.41
N VAL A 239 -8.86 -23.49 -14.37
CA VAL A 239 -8.38 -24.87 -14.09
C VAL A 239 -6.95 -24.85 -13.54
N GLN A 240 -6.09 -23.94 -14.00
CA GLN A 240 -4.75 -23.77 -13.44
C GLN A 240 -4.78 -23.26 -11.99
N VAL A 241 -5.58 -22.24 -11.70
CA VAL A 241 -5.76 -21.71 -10.33
C VAL A 241 -6.29 -22.80 -9.39
N GLU A 242 -7.26 -23.60 -9.84
CA GLU A 242 -7.73 -24.78 -9.08
C GLU A 242 -6.57 -25.72 -8.73
N SER A 243 -5.71 -26.06 -9.70
CA SER A 243 -4.52 -26.90 -9.46
C SER A 243 -3.56 -26.27 -8.44
N TRP A 244 -3.25 -24.97 -8.57
CA TRP A 244 -2.33 -24.28 -7.66
C TRP A 244 -2.85 -24.23 -6.22
N LEU A 245 -4.16 -24.03 -6.06
CA LEU A 245 -4.80 -24.06 -4.74
C LEU A 245 -4.76 -25.47 -4.12
N HIS A 246 -4.85 -26.52 -4.93
CA HIS A 246 -4.74 -27.90 -4.46
C HIS A 246 -3.29 -28.26 -4.06
N GLU A 247 -2.31 -27.93 -4.91
CA GLU A 247 -0.87 -28.16 -4.66
C GLU A 247 -0.45 -27.62 -3.29
N LYS A 248 -0.86 -26.40 -2.93
CA LYS A 248 -0.48 -25.77 -1.66
C LYS A 248 -1.13 -26.43 -0.44
N ARG A 249 -2.35 -26.97 -0.56
CA ARG A 249 -3.02 -27.72 0.52
C ARG A 249 -2.31 -29.03 0.79
N THR A 250 -1.94 -29.76 -0.27
CA THR A 250 -1.22 -31.03 -0.13
C THR A 250 0.14 -30.83 0.53
N ILE A 251 0.84 -29.74 0.22
CA ILE A 251 2.09 -29.39 0.92
C ILE A 251 1.83 -29.14 2.40
N ALA A 252 0.82 -28.32 2.76
CA ALA A 252 0.51 -28.01 4.15
C ALA A 252 0.02 -29.21 4.97
N GLU A 253 -0.62 -30.19 4.34
CA GLU A 253 -1.11 -31.43 4.97
C GLU A 253 -0.01 -32.50 5.06
N GLY A 254 0.90 -32.57 4.07
CA GLY A 254 2.04 -33.49 4.06
C GLY A 254 3.14 -33.14 5.07
N THR A 255 3.21 -31.90 5.55
CA THR A 255 4.14 -31.47 6.62
C THR A 255 3.62 -31.77 8.04
N LYS A 256 2.43 -32.36 8.19
CA LYS A 256 1.92 -32.84 9.49
C LYS A 256 2.22 -34.34 9.65
N GLU A 257 3.49 -34.73 9.68
CA GLU A 257 3.87 -36.02 10.26
C GLU A 257 3.83 -35.94 11.80
N PRO A 258 3.46 -37.02 12.51
CA PRO A 258 3.36 -37.02 13.96
C PRO A 258 4.76 -36.94 14.55
N THR A 259 5.06 -35.88 15.29
CA THR A 259 6.24 -35.83 16.15
C THR A 259 6.06 -36.91 17.22
N GLU A 260 6.70 -38.05 17.02
CA GLU A 260 7.01 -38.95 18.11
C GLU A 260 7.86 -38.18 19.12
N ASP A 261 7.37 -38.20 20.35
CA ASP A 261 7.99 -37.71 21.57
C ASP A 261 9.41 -38.30 21.70
N GLN A 262 10.41 -37.53 21.26
CA GLN A 262 11.78 -37.66 21.71
C GLN A 262 12.23 -36.29 22.19
N GLY A 263 12.21 -36.14 23.51
CA GLY A 263 12.72 -34.97 24.21
C GLY A 263 14.11 -34.57 23.69
N MET A 264 14.16 -33.44 23.01
CA MET A 264 15.35 -32.68 22.69
C MET A 264 15.04 -31.23 23.03
N VAL A 265 15.73 -30.74 24.05
CA VAL A 265 15.70 -29.35 24.50
C VAL A 265 16.06 -28.44 23.32
N GLU A 266 15.25 -27.41 23.07
CA GLU A 266 15.43 -26.51 21.94
C GLU A 266 16.69 -25.63 22.11
N PRO A 267 17.59 -25.50 21.12
CA PRO A 267 18.86 -24.77 21.23
C PRO A 267 18.77 -23.22 21.16
N TRP A 268 17.66 -22.60 21.55
CA TRP A 268 17.54 -21.14 21.58
C TRP A 268 17.59 -20.54 23.00
N GLU A 269 17.80 -21.35 24.02
CA GLU A 269 18.11 -20.90 25.40
C GLU A 269 19.62 -20.82 25.67
N SER A 270 20.41 -20.26 24.75
CA SER A 270 21.77 -19.82 25.08
C SER A 270 21.94 -18.35 24.74
N ASP A 271 22.23 -17.54 25.77
CA ASP A 271 22.48 -16.09 25.70
C ASP A 271 23.66 -15.68 24.80
N ASP A 272 24.37 -16.63 24.20
CA ASP A 272 25.55 -16.39 23.34
C ASP A 272 25.21 -16.09 21.86
N ALA A 273 23.94 -16.15 21.44
CA ALA A 273 23.54 -15.85 20.06
C ALA A 273 23.34 -14.34 19.76
N ILE A 274 23.27 -13.50 20.79
CA ILE A 274 23.00 -12.05 20.62
C ILE A 274 24.28 -11.26 20.29
N GLU A 275 25.48 -11.73 20.68
CA GLU A 275 26.74 -11.03 20.39
C GLU A 275 27.30 -11.26 18.96
N ALA A 276 26.78 -12.23 18.20
CA ALA A 276 27.24 -12.48 16.83
C ALA A 276 26.54 -11.59 15.77
N ILE A 277 25.44 -10.93 16.12
CA ILE A 277 24.64 -10.11 15.18
C ILE A 277 24.90 -8.61 15.37
N LEU A 278 25.33 -8.18 16.55
CA LEU A 278 25.64 -6.80 16.86
C LEU A 278 27.15 -6.62 17.07
N GLY A 279 27.88 -6.50 15.97
CA GLY A 279 29.27 -6.07 16.01
C GLY A 279 29.42 -4.76 16.81
N SER A 280 30.49 -4.70 17.61
CA SER A 280 30.82 -3.62 18.55
C SER A 280 30.56 -2.20 18.02
N PRO A 281 29.98 -1.29 18.84
CA PRO A 281 29.51 0.02 18.42
C PRO A 281 30.63 1.07 18.42
N GLU A 282 31.63 0.92 17.55
CA GLU A 282 32.61 1.98 17.28
C GLU A 282 33.00 1.95 15.80
N ASN A 283 32.30 2.72 14.94
CA ASN A 283 32.81 3.30 13.67
C ASN A 283 31.74 3.89 12.71
N TRP A 284 30.59 4.38 13.19
CA TRP A 284 29.54 4.91 12.29
C TRP A 284 29.63 6.42 11.99
N LEU A 285 30.64 7.14 12.49
CA LEU A 285 30.78 8.59 12.29
C LEU A 285 31.68 9.01 11.12
N ASP A 286 32.37 8.09 10.43
CA ASP A 286 33.34 8.46 9.37
C ASP A 286 32.86 8.24 7.92
N GLN A 287 31.59 7.90 7.66
CA GLN A 287 31.09 7.62 6.30
C GLN A 287 30.18 8.69 5.67
N TRP A 288 30.04 9.88 6.28
CA TRP A 288 29.22 10.98 5.72
C TRP A 288 30.02 12.14 5.09
N LEU A 289 31.31 11.95 4.83
CA LEU A 289 32.18 12.98 4.25
C LEU A 289 32.60 12.71 2.80
N PHE A 290 31.72 12.26 1.91
CA PHE A 290 31.97 12.39 0.45
C PHE A 290 30.67 12.45 -0.36
N LEU A 291 30.15 13.65 -0.57
CA LEU A 291 29.34 13.98 -1.74
C LEU A 291 29.89 15.26 -2.38
N PRO A 292 30.26 15.24 -3.67
CA PRO A 292 30.72 16.44 -4.37
C PRO A 292 29.56 17.37 -4.70
N SER A 293 29.83 18.65 -4.48
CA SER A 293 29.03 19.83 -4.79
C SER A 293 28.53 19.87 -6.23
N ILE A 294 27.21 19.83 -6.45
CA ILE A 294 26.58 20.40 -7.65
C ILE A 294 25.24 21.05 -7.24
N LEU A 295 25.29 22.34 -6.93
CA LEU A 295 24.14 23.26 -7.00
C LEU A 295 24.19 23.96 -8.36
N PRO A 296 23.05 24.24 -8.99
CA PRO A 296 22.88 25.47 -9.74
C PRO A 296 22.27 26.52 -8.81
N GLN A 297 23.01 27.61 -8.61
CA GLN A 297 22.46 28.90 -8.22
C GLN A 297 21.65 29.50 -9.37
N GLU A 298 20.80 30.47 -9.01
CA GLU A 298 19.98 31.37 -9.84
C GLU A 298 18.57 30.83 -10.13
N SER A 299 17.48 31.54 -9.86
CA SER A 299 17.32 32.94 -9.46
C SER A 299 15.94 33.18 -8.82
N LEU A 300 15.95 34.03 -7.79
CA LEU A 300 14.78 34.77 -7.32
C LEU A 300 14.23 35.62 -8.46
N GLU A 301 12.91 35.56 -8.69
CA GLU A 301 12.06 36.71 -9.03
C GLU A 301 10.63 36.21 -9.29
N LEU A 302 9.71 36.49 -8.35
CA LEU A 302 8.52 37.30 -8.58
C LEU A 302 7.52 37.12 -7.43
N GLU A 303 7.61 38.05 -6.49
CA GLU A 303 6.43 38.67 -5.90
C GLU A 303 5.56 39.23 -7.03
N ALA A 304 4.30 38.82 -7.11
CA ALA A 304 3.17 39.69 -7.43
C ALA A 304 1.85 38.93 -7.21
N LEU A 305 1.10 39.44 -6.23
CA LEU A 305 -0.31 39.23 -5.94
C LEU A 305 -1.19 38.97 -7.18
N PHE A 306 -2.04 37.93 -7.11
CA PHE A 306 -3.51 37.98 -7.10
C PHE A 306 -4.08 36.62 -6.71
#